data_AF-A0A2W6DI75-F1
#
_entry.id   AF-A0A2W6DI75-F1
#
_cell.length_a   1.000
_cell.length_b   1.000
_cell.length_c   1.000
_cell.angle_alpha   90.00
_cell.angle_beta   90.00
_cell.angle_gamma   90.00
#
_symmetry.space_group_name_H-M   'P 1'
#
loop_
_entity.id
_entity.type
_entity.pdbx_description
1 polymer ?
#
loop_
_entity_poly.entity_id
_entity_poly.type
_entity_poly.pdbx_seq_one_letter_code
_entity_poly.pdbx_strand_id
1 'polypeptide(L)' 'GGRAAAADASLIIGADLVVDGIVGIGGRGALRGAAVKLAEAAADVLTVAVDMPSGVDADTGWVGEDAIRADVTVT' A
#
# COMPACT_ATOMS: atom_id res chain seq x y z
N GLY A 1 1.00 17.86 -11.15
CA GLY A 1 1.68 17.33 -12.35
C GLY A 1 2.26 15.98 -11.97
N GLY A 2 1.86 14.92 -12.67
CA GLY A 2 2.28 13.55 -12.37
C GLY A 2 1.98 12.65 -13.56
N ARG A 3 2.49 11.41 -13.52
CA ARG A 3 2.27 10.40 -14.55
C ARG A 3 1.63 9.16 -13.92
N ALA A 4 0.56 8.67 -14.53
CA ALA A 4 0.05 7.34 -14.23
C ALA A 4 0.78 6.30 -15.09
N ALA A 5 1.13 5.18 -14.48
CA ALA A 5 1.70 4.01 -15.16
C ALA A 5 0.89 2.78 -14.75
N ALA A 6 1.08 1.67 -15.47
CA ALA A 6 0.57 0.39 -15.01
C ALA A 6 1.22 0.01 -13.66
N ALA A 7 0.52 -0.80 -12.87
CA ALA A 7 1.01 -1.32 -11.60
C ALA A 7 2.21 -2.25 -11.85
N ASP A 8 3.41 -1.68 -11.76
CA ASP A 8 4.68 -2.33 -12.00
C ASP A 8 5.61 -2.07 -10.81
N ALA A 9 5.96 -3.15 -10.10
CA ALA A 9 6.81 -3.11 -8.91
C ALA A 9 8.22 -2.58 -9.21
N SER A 10 8.71 -2.68 -10.46
CA SER A 10 10.02 -2.12 -10.83
C SER A 10 10.08 -0.60 -10.69
N LEU A 11 8.93 0.09 -10.68
CA LEU A 11 8.86 1.54 -10.47
C LEU A 11 9.11 1.96 -9.02
N ILE A 12 9.04 1.02 -8.06
CA ILE A 12 9.31 1.27 -6.64
C ILE A 12 10.81 1.16 -6.34
N ILE A 13 11.58 0.46 -7.19
CA ILE A 13 13.02 0.28 -7.01
C ILE A 13 13.71 1.66 -7.04
N GLY A 14 14.36 2.01 -5.94
CA GLY A 14 15.07 3.27 -5.78
C GLY A 14 14.17 4.47 -5.46
N ALA A 15 12.90 4.26 -5.16
CA ALA A 15 12.06 5.31 -4.59
C ALA A 15 12.52 5.64 -3.16
N ASP A 16 12.59 6.92 -2.84
CA ASP A 16 12.87 7.39 -1.48
C ASP A 16 11.63 7.30 -0.56
N LEU A 17 10.44 7.31 -1.16
CA LEU A 17 9.14 7.34 -0.47
C LEU A 17 8.07 6.69 -1.33
N VAL A 18 7.23 5.86 -0.69
CA VAL A 18 5.98 5.36 -1.25
C VAL A 18 4.80 5.97 -0.48
N VAL A 19 3.79 6.43 -1.22
CA VAL A 19 2.49 6.80 -0.64
C VAL A 19 1.51 5.70 -0.97
N ASP A 20 1.04 5.01 0.08
CA ASP A 20 0.02 3.98 -0.05
C ASP A 20 -1.38 4.61 -0.05
N GLY A 21 -2.06 4.42 -1.18
CA GLY A 21 -3.47 4.75 -1.38
C GLY A 21 -4.15 3.69 -2.25
N ILE A 22 -3.73 2.43 -2.14
CA ILE A 22 -4.28 1.31 -2.94
C ILE A 22 -5.74 1.05 -2.53
N VAL A 23 -6.03 1.06 -1.22
CA VAL A 23 -7.38 0.97 -0.65
C VAL A 23 -7.48 1.84 0.61
N GLY A 24 -8.56 2.63 0.75
CA GLY A 24 -8.88 3.41 1.96
C GLY A 24 -10.09 2.83 2.72
N ILE A 25 -10.82 3.65 3.50
CA ILE A 25 -12.03 3.28 4.29
C ILE A 25 -13.05 2.31 3.65
N GLY A 26 -13.14 2.23 2.32
CA GLY A 26 -14.06 1.33 1.61
C GLY A 26 -13.48 -0.04 1.25
N GLY A 27 -12.17 -0.23 1.42
CA GLY A 27 -11.46 -1.47 1.11
C GLY A 27 -11.74 -2.55 2.15
N ARG A 28 -12.01 -3.78 1.69
CA ARG A 28 -12.20 -4.94 2.56
C ARG A 28 -11.39 -6.13 2.09
N GLY A 29 -10.80 -6.83 3.06
CA GLY A 29 -10.04 -8.06 2.83
C GLY A 29 -8.64 -7.85 2.27
N ALA A 30 -7.93 -8.97 2.03
CA ALA A 30 -6.54 -8.97 1.58
C ALA A 30 -6.36 -8.28 0.22
N LEU A 31 -5.17 -7.74 0.00
CA LEU A 31 -4.71 -7.31 -1.31
C LEU A 31 -4.74 -8.49 -2.31
N ARG A 32 -4.91 -8.16 -3.60
CA ARG A 32 -5.00 -9.14 -4.68
C ARG A 32 -4.28 -8.64 -5.93
N GLY A 33 -3.81 -9.58 -6.74
CA GLY A 33 -3.23 -9.28 -8.06
C GLY A 33 -1.99 -8.39 -7.96
N ALA A 34 -1.94 -7.32 -8.76
CA ALA A 34 -0.78 -6.44 -8.79
C ALA A 34 -0.51 -5.70 -7.46
N ALA A 35 -1.55 -5.49 -6.65
CA ALA A 35 -1.40 -4.83 -5.34
C ALA A 35 -0.49 -5.60 -4.38
N VAL A 36 -0.54 -6.94 -4.42
CA VAL A 36 0.36 -7.80 -3.61
C VAL A 36 1.82 -7.53 -3.97
N LYS A 37 2.14 -7.53 -5.27
CA LYS A 37 3.51 -7.29 -5.75
C LYS A 37 4.01 -5.87 -5.43
N LEU A 38 3.11 -4.88 -5.46
CA LEU A 38 3.45 -3.52 -5.05
C LEU A 38 3.71 -3.44 -3.55
N ALA A 39 2.93 -4.15 -2.73
CA ALA A 39 3.13 -4.20 -1.30
C ALA A 39 4.45 -4.88 -0.90
N GLU A 40 4.78 -6.00 -1.54
CA GLU A 40 6.08 -6.66 -1.37
C GLU A 40 7.24 -5.72 -1.73
N ALA A 41 7.14 -5.01 -2.85
CA ALA A 41 8.20 -4.10 -3.30
C ALA A 41 8.35 -2.85 -2.42
N ALA A 42 7.29 -2.44 -1.72
CA ALA A 42 7.32 -1.31 -0.80
C ALA A 42 7.88 -1.67 0.59
N ALA A 43 8.07 -2.97 0.91
CA ALA A 43 8.40 -3.43 2.25
C ALA A 43 9.70 -2.84 2.84
N ASP A 44 10.66 -2.50 1.98
CA ASP A 44 11.96 -1.94 2.38
C ASP A 44 12.10 -0.44 2.05
N VAL A 45 11.00 0.23 1.73
CA VAL A 45 10.97 1.67 1.38
C VAL A 45 10.16 2.43 2.41
N LEU A 46 10.57 3.66 2.74
CA LEU A 46 9.79 4.54 3.59
C LEU A 46 8.36 4.67 3.03
N THR A 47 7.37 4.23 3.79
CA THR A 47 6.00 4.12 3.32
C THR A 47 5.04 4.91 4.21
N VAL A 48 4.28 5.80 3.57
CA VAL A 48 3.22 6.58 4.22
C VAL A 48 1.86 6.11 3.72
N ALA A 49 1.05 5.55 4.60
CA ALA A 49 -0.33 5.20 4.29
C ALA A 49 -1.26 6.41 4.46
N VAL A 50 -2.19 6.55 3.52
CA VAL A 50 -3.29 7.50 3.60
C VAL A 50 -4.48 6.80 4.22
N ASP A 51 -5.05 7.42 5.26
CA ASP A 51 -6.17 6.94 6.08
C ASP A 51 -5.85 5.67 6.88
N MET A 52 -5.48 4.59 6.20
CA MET A 52 -5.12 3.31 6.79
C MET A 52 -4.19 2.54 5.84
N PRO A 53 -3.27 1.69 6.35
CA PRO A 53 -2.49 0.83 5.49
C PRO A 53 -3.36 -0.13 4.67
N SER A 54 -3.08 -0.21 3.37
CA SER A 54 -3.85 -1.03 2.45
C SER A 54 -3.73 -2.51 2.80
N GLY A 55 -4.87 -3.21 2.81
CA GLY A 55 -4.97 -4.62 3.23
C GLY A 55 -5.32 -4.79 4.71
N VAL A 56 -5.49 -3.70 5.46
CA VAL A 56 -6.11 -3.69 6.79
C VAL A 56 -7.61 -3.41 6.66
N ASP A 57 -8.44 -4.14 7.39
CA ASP A 57 -9.89 -3.92 7.45
C ASP A 57 -10.23 -2.82 8.47
N ALA A 58 -10.92 -1.77 8.02
CA ALA A 58 -11.20 -0.57 8.81
C ALA A 58 -12.11 -0.82 10.03
N ASP A 59 -13.02 -1.79 9.93
CA ASP A 59 -14.02 -2.04 10.98
C ASP A 59 -13.47 -2.97 12.07
N THR A 60 -12.64 -3.94 11.68
CA THR A 60 -12.20 -5.03 12.54
C THR A 60 -10.73 -4.96 12.94
N GLY A 61 -9.92 -4.17 12.23
CA GLY A 61 -8.46 -4.17 12.36
C GLY A 61 -7.79 -5.45 11.88
N TRP A 62 -8.51 -6.32 11.16
CA TRP A 62 -7.92 -7.53 10.60
C TRP A 62 -6.86 -7.16 9.57
N VAL A 63 -5.69 -7.80 9.67
CA VAL A 63 -4.53 -7.54 8.81
C VAL A 63 -4.36 -8.70 7.84
N GLY A 64 -4.46 -8.43 6.54
CA GLY A 64 -4.12 -9.38 5.50
C GLY A 64 -2.62 -9.70 5.45
N GLU A 65 -2.27 -10.88 4.95
CA GLU A 65 -0.88 -11.34 4.85
C GLU A 65 0.02 -10.35 4.09
N ASP A 66 -0.48 -9.81 2.98
CA ASP A 66 0.22 -8.85 2.12
C ASP A 66 -0.16 -7.39 2.42
N ALA A 67 -0.68 -7.10 3.61
CA ALA A 67 -1.00 -5.73 3.97
C ALA A 67 0.26 -4.85 3.95
N ILE A 68 0.11 -3.60 3.52
CA ILE A 68 1.19 -2.63 3.51
C ILE A 68 1.67 -2.40 4.94
N ARG A 69 2.99 -2.48 5.13
CA ARG A 69 3.65 -2.07 6.37
C ARG A 69 4.02 -0.60 6.24
N ALA A 70 3.16 0.29 6.71
CA ALA A 70 3.43 1.71 6.69
C ALA A 70 4.28 2.13 7.91
N ASP A 71 5.28 2.97 7.68
CA ASP A 71 6.05 3.61 8.75
C ASP A 71 5.23 4.72 9.42
N VAL A 72 4.40 5.41 8.62
CA VAL A 72 3.52 6.48 9.07
C VAL A 72 2.15 6.31 8.42
N THR A 73 1.09 6.58 9.16
CA THR A 73 -0.28 6.67 8.63
C THR A 73 -0.83 8.07 8.90
N VAL A 74 -1.49 8.67 7.90
CA VAL A 74 -2.14 9.98 8.01
C VAL A 74 -3.65 9.81 7.84
N THR A 75 -4.44 10.06 8.89
CA THR A 75 -5.91 9.93 8.92
C THR A 75 -6.63 11.27 8.92
#